data_AF-A0A924NRQ0-F1
#
_entry.id   AF-A0A924NRQ0-F1
#
_cell.length_a   1.000
_cell.length_b   1.000
_cell.length_c   1.000
_cell.angle_alpha   90.00
_cell.angle_beta   90.00
_cell.angle_gamma   90.00
#
_symmetry.space_group_name_H-M   'P 1'
#
loop_
_entity.id
_entity.type
_entity.pdbx_description
1 polymer ?
#
loop_
_entity_poly.entity_id
_entity_poly.type
_entity_poly.pdbx_seq_one_letter_code
_entity_poly.pdbx_strand_id
1 'polypeptide(L)'
;MKPIRLSALLLAATCCASANAVAAPTAKNIIFFLGDGMGSTTVVAARLFKYREEGLLNMERMERSARIKTYSNDAQTTDSAPSMGAYMTGIKINNDVISMADAKSTSPAKDANGNYTIDNCVPGNGRAVPTILELAKAAGKSVGAVTTTEMTHATPASTFAHACHRNTLHGMASRIVPGSPDYNSALGDGVDVLMGGGRNLFTPYDAKRNPAGRADGRDLMAQFAAKGYTVASNAGEMQAAPAGRKFIGIYSDSSHLDFEIERRPSQPAL
;
A
#
# COMPACT_ATOMS: atom_id res chain seq x y z
N MET A 1 -50.34 -21.72 -65.58
CA MET A 1 -50.37 -20.49 -64.77
C MET A 1 -49.80 -20.79 -63.39
N LYS A 2 -48.86 -19.93 -62.98
CA LYS A 2 -48.11 -19.71 -61.73
C LYS A 2 -48.26 -20.65 -60.50
N PRO A 3 -47.14 -20.88 -59.76
CA PRO A 3 -47.07 -21.71 -58.55
C PRO A 3 -47.45 -20.91 -57.29
N ILE A 4 -47.91 -21.58 -56.22
CA ILE A 4 -48.00 -20.98 -54.88
C ILE A 4 -47.16 -21.82 -53.92
N ARG A 5 -46.14 -21.16 -53.36
CA ARG A 5 -45.08 -21.71 -52.53
C ARG A 5 -45.57 -21.97 -51.11
N LEU A 6 -45.18 -23.11 -50.55
CA LEU A 6 -45.10 -23.35 -49.11
C LEU A 6 -44.13 -22.31 -48.50
N SER A 7 -44.56 -21.62 -47.45
CA SER A 7 -43.67 -20.84 -46.58
C SER A 7 -44.03 -21.16 -45.14
N ALA A 8 -43.32 -22.12 -44.57
CA ALA A 8 -43.31 -22.37 -43.13
C ALA A 8 -42.45 -21.28 -42.48
N LEU A 9 -43.10 -20.31 -41.85
CA LEU A 9 -42.43 -19.31 -41.01
C LEU A 9 -42.22 -19.95 -39.63
N LEU A 10 -41.03 -20.53 -39.39
CA LEU A 10 -40.61 -20.85 -38.03
C LEU A 10 -40.29 -19.54 -37.31
N LEU A 11 -41.20 -19.10 -36.45
CA LEU A 11 -40.97 -18.00 -35.51
C LEU A 11 -40.09 -18.56 -34.37
N ALA A 12 -38.78 -18.46 -34.51
CA ALA A 12 -37.87 -18.69 -33.39
C ALA A 12 -38.03 -17.53 -32.40
N ALA A 13 -38.86 -17.74 -31.37
CA ALA A 13 -38.94 -16.86 -30.23
C ALA A 13 -37.61 -16.94 -29.46
N THR A 14 -36.69 -16.02 -29.76
CA THR A 14 -35.52 -15.76 -28.93
C THR A 14 -35.99 -15.21 -27.60
N CYS A 15 -36.15 -16.10 -26.62
CA CYS A 15 -36.18 -15.74 -25.20
C CYS A 15 -34.82 -15.14 -24.84
N CYS A 16 -34.66 -13.82 -25.05
CA CYS A 16 -33.69 -13.03 -24.33
C CYS A 16 -34.16 -12.96 -22.88
N ALA A 17 -33.91 -14.04 -22.12
CA ALA A 17 -33.94 -13.98 -20.68
C ALA A 17 -32.82 -13.03 -20.26
N SER A 18 -33.18 -11.78 -20.00
CA SER A 18 -32.33 -10.81 -19.31
C SER A 18 -31.93 -11.47 -17.99
N ALA A 19 -30.72 -12.03 -17.93
CA ALA A 19 -30.13 -12.42 -16.67
C ALA A 19 -29.99 -11.14 -15.86
N ASN A 20 -30.94 -10.92 -14.95
CA ASN A 20 -30.81 -9.89 -13.93
C ASN A 20 -29.53 -10.21 -13.17
N ALA A 21 -28.46 -9.46 -13.48
CA ALA A 21 -27.24 -9.50 -12.72
C ALA A 21 -27.62 -9.09 -11.29
N VAL A 22 -27.70 -10.07 -10.39
CA VAL A 22 -27.87 -9.81 -8.97
C VAL A 22 -26.67 -8.97 -8.56
N ALA A 23 -26.91 -7.69 -8.27
CA ALA A 23 -25.87 -6.80 -7.79
C ALA A 23 -25.26 -7.43 -6.54
N ALA A 24 -23.96 -7.73 -6.59
CA ALA A 24 -23.27 -8.26 -5.44
C ALA A 24 -23.43 -7.28 -4.27
N PRO A 25 -23.68 -7.76 -3.04
CA PRO A 25 -23.83 -6.89 -1.89
C PRO A 25 -22.58 -6.00 -1.72
N THR A 26 -22.80 -4.71 -1.45
CA THR A 26 -21.72 -3.74 -1.30
C THR A 26 -20.83 -4.09 -0.10
N ALA A 27 -19.52 -4.19 -0.32
CA ALA A 27 -18.56 -4.49 0.74
C ALA A 27 -18.48 -3.32 1.75
N LYS A 28 -18.74 -3.61 3.04
CA LYS A 28 -18.57 -2.63 4.12
C LYS A 28 -17.09 -2.32 4.36
N ASN A 29 -16.26 -3.37 4.39
CA ASN A 29 -14.84 -3.35 4.69
C ASN A 29 -14.05 -4.01 3.55
N ILE A 30 -12.85 -3.50 3.28
CA ILE A 30 -11.88 -4.10 2.34
C ILE A 30 -10.61 -4.37 3.13
N ILE A 31 -10.14 -5.61 3.14
CA ILE A 31 -8.86 -6.00 3.71
C ILE A 31 -8.02 -6.57 2.58
N PHE A 32 -6.88 -5.95 2.32
CA PHE A 32 -6.00 -6.32 1.21
C PHE A 32 -4.66 -6.82 1.76
N PHE A 33 -4.43 -8.13 1.65
CA PHE A 33 -3.16 -8.74 2.02
C PHE A 33 -2.24 -8.80 0.79
N LEU A 34 -1.04 -8.23 0.90
CA LEU A 34 -0.01 -8.30 -0.13
C LEU A 34 1.20 -9.08 0.39
N GLY A 35 1.47 -10.23 -0.21
CA GLY A 35 2.76 -10.91 -0.06
C GLY A 35 3.76 -10.39 -1.10
N ASP A 36 4.64 -9.47 -0.70
CA ASP A 36 5.67 -8.91 -1.59
C ASP A 36 6.59 -10.02 -2.10
N GLY A 37 6.75 -10.13 -3.44
CA GLY A 37 7.49 -11.23 -4.07
C GLY A 37 6.85 -12.63 -3.95
N MET A 38 5.61 -12.76 -3.46
CA MET A 38 4.96 -14.05 -3.20
C MET A 38 4.34 -14.67 -4.48
N GLY A 39 5.20 -15.12 -5.40
CA GLY A 39 4.79 -15.87 -6.59
C GLY A 39 4.22 -17.27 -6.26
N SER A 40 3.70 -17.96 -7.27
CA SER A 40 3.09 -19.30 -7.10
C SER A 40 4.06 -20.33 -6.51
N THR A 41 5.34 -20.26 -6.87
CA THR A 41 6.40 -21.12 -6.32
C THR A 41 6.58 -20.88 -4.83
N THR A 42 6.58 -19.62 -4.39
CA THR A 42 6.65 -19.23 -2.96
C THR A 42 5.43 -19.74 -2.19
N VAL A 43 4.22 -19.62 -2.76
CA VAL A 43 2.98 -20.14 -2.14
C VAL A 43 3.07 -21.65 -1.93
N VAL A 44 3.47 -22.41 -2.96
CA VAL A 44 3.61 -23.87 -2.86
C VAL A 44 4.70 -24.25 -1.85
N ALA A 45 5.85 -23.57 -1.86
CA ALA A 45 6.93 -23.83 -0.91
C ALA A 45 6.47 -23.60 0.54
N ALA A 46 5.76 -22.49 0.80
CA ALA A 46 5.23 -22.18 2.13
C ALA A 46 4.19 -23.22 2.59
N ARG A 47 3.32 -23.67 1.67
CA ARG A 47 2.34 -24.74 1.93
C ARG A 47 3.02 -26.04 2.33
N LEU A 48 4.02 -26.50 1.57
CA LEU A 48 4.76 -27.72 1.86
C LEU A 48 5.52 -27.63 3.19
N PHE A 49 6.13 -26.47 3.47
CA PHE A 49 6.84 -26.22 4.71
C PHE A 49 5.92 -26.33 5.93
N LYS A 50 4.72 -25.72 5.88
CA LYS A 50 3.81 -25.63 7.03
C LYS A 50 2.84 -26.81 7.17
N TYR A 51 2.30 -27.30 6.06
CA TYR A 51 1.18 -28.25 6.03
C TYR A 51 1.42 -29.50 5.16
N ARG A 52 2.62 -29.68 4.60
CA ARG A 52 2.98 -30.82 3.74
C ARG A 52 2.13 -30.89 2.47
N GLU A 53 2.17 -32.01 1.76
CA GLU A 53 1.66 -32.19 0.40
C GLU A 53 0.13 -32.06 0.30
N GLU A 54 -0.61 -32.55 1.30
CA GLU A 54 -2.08 -32.55 1.32
C GLU A 54 -2.68 -31.29 1.94
N GLY A 55 -1.85 -30.49 2.61
CA GLY A 55 -2.28 -29.29 3.31
C GLY A 55 -2.55 -28.09 2.41
N LEU A 56 -3.31 -27.13 2.94
CA LEU A 56 -3.65 -25.86 2.30
C LEU A 56 -3.36 -24.69 3.24
N LEU A 57 -2.75 -23.63 2.70
CA LEU A 57 -2.68 -22.32 3.34
C LEU A 57 -4.08 -21.71 3.46
N ASN A 58 -4.26 -20.78 4.40
CA ASN A 58 -5.55 -20.09 4.56
C ASN A 58 -6.02 -19.38 3.28
N MET A 59 -5.09 -18.78 2.52
CA MET A 59 -5.42 -18.11 1.25
C MET A 59 -5.89 -19.09 0.16
N GLU A 60 -5.42 -20.34 0.18
CA GLU A 60 -5.81 -21.37 -0.81
C GLU A 60 -7.21 -21.94 -0.54
N ARG A 61 -7.76 -21.66 0.64
CA ARG A 61 -9.14 -22.03 1.00
C ARG A 61 -10.18 -21.03 0.49
N MET A 62 -9.76 -19.89 -0.06
CA MET A 62 -10.68 -18.89 -0.59
C MET A 62 -11.39 -19.40 -1.85
N GLU A 63 -12.67 -19.10 -2.00
CA GLU A 63 -13.51 -19.61 -3.10
C GLU A 63 -13.12 -19.11 -4.49
N ARG A 64 -12.39 -18.00 -4.55
CA ARG A 64 -12.05 -17.29 -5.79
C ARG A 64 -10.55 -17.12 -5.88
N SER A 65 -10.00 -17.48 -7.03
CA SER A 65 -8.61 -17.24 -7.40
C SER A 65 -8.54 -16.64 -8.80
N ALA A 66 -7.53 -15.82 -9.04
CA ALA A 66 -7.27 -15.21 -10.32
C ALA A 66 -5.76 -15.13 -10.56
N ARG A 67 -5.37 -15.08 -11.84
CA ARG A 67 -4.00 -14.78 -12.26
C ARG A 67 -3.92 -13.32 -12.66
N ILE A 68 -2.90 -12.63 -12.20
CA ILE A 68 -2.68 -11.20 -12.46
C ILE A 68 -1.42 -11.04 -13.32
N LYS A 69 -1.50 -10.18 -14.35
CA LYS A 69 -0.34 -9.81 -15.18
C LYS A 69 0.35 -8.59 -14.60
N THR A 70 1.55 -8.78 -14.07
CA THR A 70 2.22 -7.82 -13.18
C THR A 70 3.19 -6.85 -13.84
N TYR A 71 3.36 -6.87 -15.18
CA TYR A 71 4.24 -5.90 -15.86
C TYR A 71 3.92 -4.45 -15.43
N SER A 72 4.91 -3.57 -15.29
CA SER A 72 4.68 -2.15 -15.00
C SER A 72 4.28 -1.41 -16.28
N ASN A 73 4.11 -0.10 -16.24
CA ASN A 73 3.78 0.67 -17.45
C ASN A 73 4.97 0.73 -18.45
N ASP A 74 6.20 0.57 -17.97
CA ASP A 74 7.43 0.72 -18.75
C ASP A 74 8.36 -0.51 -18.75
N ALA A 75 8.04 -1.58 -18.01
CA ALA A 75 8.87 -2.78 -17.93
C ALA A 75 8.05 -4.09 -17.85
N GLN A 76 8.62 -5.17 -18.38
CA GLN A 76 8.05 -6.51 -18.24
C GLN A 76 8.12 -7.02 -16.80
N THR A 77 9.24 -6.72 -16.12
CA THR A 77 9.44 -7.01 -14.70
C THR A 77 9.23 -5.72 -13.91
N THR A 78 8.12 -5.69 -13.18
CA THR A 78 7.78 -4.61 -12.24
C THR A 78 8.67 -4.66 -11.00
N ASP A 79 8.89 -3.52 -10.36
CA ASP A 79 9.28 -3.46 -8.95
C ASP A 79 8.05 -3.27 -8.03
N SER A 80 8.27 -3.15 -6.72
CA SER A 80 7.20 -3.04 -5.71
C SER A 80 6.38 -1.74 -5.83
N ALA A 81 7.00 -0.64 -6.26
CA ALA A 81 6.34 0.67 -6.34
C ALA A 81 5.16 0.68 -7.35
N PRO A 82 5.37 0.40 -8.65
CA PRO A 82 4.29 0.42 -9.62
C PRO A 82 3.32 -0.74 -9.49
N SER A 83 3.73 -1.89 -8.95
CA SER A 83 2.81 -3.01 -8.72
C SER A 83 1.79 -2.66 -7.64
N MET A 84 2.24 -2.16 -6.49
CA MET A 84 1.34 -1.70 -5.45
C MET A 84 0.56 -0.44 -5.89
N GLY A 85 1.21 0.49 -6.61
CA GLY A 85 0.56 1.63 -7.24
C GLY A 85 -0.62 1.20 -8.13
N ALA A 86 -0.45 0.17 -8.95
CA ALA A 86 -1.53 -0.37 -9.78
C ALA A 86 -2.66 -0.99 -8.96
N TYR A 87 -2.35 -1.72 -7.88
CA TYR A 87 -3.37 -2.29 -6.99
C TYR A 87 -4.15 -1.22 -6.21
N MET A 88 -3.51 -0.10 -5.89
CA MET A 88 -4.12 0.98 -5.12
C MET A 88 -4.86 2.01 -5.97
N THR A 89 -4.42 2.25 -7.21
CA THR A 89 -4.97 3.30 -8.08
C THR A 89 -5.76 2.78 -9.28
N GLY A 90 -5.59 1.50 -9.63
CA GLY A 90 -6.18 0.90 -10.83
C GLY A 90 -5.46 1.26 -12.14
N ILE A 91 -4.33 1.97 -12.09
CA ILE A 91 -3.56 2.40 -13.26
C ILE A 91 -2.14 1.83 -13.19
N LYS A 92 -1.59 1.33 -14.31
CA LYS A 92 -0.18 0.92 -14.34
C LYS A 92 0.73 2.13 -14.22
N ILE A 93 1.73 2.01 -13.37
CA ILE A 93 2.71 3.05 -13.05
C ILE A 93 4.08 2.63 -13.60
N ASN A 94 4.97 3.58 -13.86
CA ASN A 94 6.36 3.30 -14.27
C ASN A 94 7.18 2.78 -13.08
N ASN A 95 8.23 2.00 -13.35
CA ASN A 95 9.14 1.52 -12.31
C ASN A 95 9.72 2.66 -11.46
N ASP A 96 9.95 2.36 -10.18
CA ASP A 96 10.38 3.28 -9.11
C ASP A 96 9.38 4.40 -8.74
N VAL A 97 8.32 4.63 -9.49
CA VAL A 97 7.38 5.72 -9.25
C VAL A 97 6.27 5.30 -8.28
N ILE A 98 5.92 6.18 -7.35
CA ILE A 98 4.91 5.94 -6.30
C ILE A 98 3.61 6.65 -6.70
N SER A 99 2.59 5.86 -7.06
CA SER A 99 1.19 6.29 -7.29
C SER A 99 1.00 7.57 -8.14
N MET A 100 1.86 7.77 -9.15
CA MET A 100 1.79 8.87 -10.12
C MET A 100 1.63 8.31 -11.53
N ALA A 101 0.53 8.63 -12.22
CA ALA A 101 0.36 8.27 -13.62
C ALA A 101 1.28 9.12 -14.51
N ASP A 102 1.81 8.51 -15.56
CA ASP A 102 2.64 9.12 -16.61
C ASP A 102 3.96 9.76 -16.12
N ALA A 103 4.25 9.71 -14.82
CA ALA A 103 5.48 10.22 -14.25
C ALA A 103 6.66 9.33 -14.62
N LYS A 104 7.79 9.95 -14.92
CA LYS A 104 9.07 9.26 -15.10
C LYS A 104 9.85 9.30 -13.79
N SER A 105 10.55 8.20 -13.50
CA SER A 105 11.42 8.15 -12.32
C SER A 105 12.49 9.24 -12.37
N THR A 106 12.64 9.97 -11.28
CA THR A 106 13.67 11.00 -11.12
C THR A 106 14.46 10.72 -9.85
N SER A 107 15.77 10.48 -9.97
CA SER A 107 16.60 10.14 -8.82
C SER A 107 16.48 11.17 -7.69
N PRO A 108 16.29 10.72 -6.43
CA PRO A 108 16.14 11.62 -5.30
C PRO A 108 17.43 12.39 -5.01
N ALA A 109 17.29 13.62 -4.51
CA ALA A 109 18.42 14.39 -4.01
C ALA A 109 18.62 14.18 -2.50
N LYS A 110 19.88 14.33 -2.07
CA LYS A 110 20.27 14.21 -0.68
C LYS A 110 20.03 15.51 0.09
N ASP A 111 19.65 15.40 1.35
CA ASP A 111 19.61 16.52 2.30
C ASP A 111 20.98 16.79 2.94
N ALA A 112 21.02 17.71 3.90
CA ALA A 112 22.24 18.11 4.61
C ALA A 112 22.90 16.97 5.43
N ASN A 113 22.16 15.90 5.74
CA ASN A 113 22.69 14.72 6.41
C ASN A 113 23.06 13.60 5.44
N GLY A 114 22.92 13.83 4.12
CA GLY A 114 23.19 12.83 3.11
C GLY A 114 22.05 11.83 2.88
N ASN A 115 20.88 12.06 3.47
CA ASN A 115 19.70 11.20 3.32
C ASN A 115 18.92 11.52 2.04
N TYR A 116 18.34 10.53 1.37
CA TYR A 116 17.47 10.73 0.21
C TYR A 116 16.10 11.26 0.65
N THR A 117 16.00 12.57 0.84
CA THR A 117 14.80 13.26 1.35
C THR A 117 14.07 14.02 0.26
N ILE A 118 14.79 14.56 -0.73
CA ILE A 118 14.25 15.52 -1.70
C ILE A 118 13.75 14.77 -2.94
N ASP A 119 12.44 14.87 -3.19
CA ASP A 119 11.82 14.37 -4.42
C ASP A 119 12.02 15.38 -5.57
N ASN A 120 12.80 15.01 -6.58
CA ASN A 120 13.09 15.86 -7.75
C ASN A 120 11.97 15.83 -8.80
N CYS A 121 10.73 15.63 -8.35
CA CYS A 121 9.55 15.57 -9.20
C CYS A 121 9.22 16.98 -9.73
N VAL A 122 9.63 17.27 -10.96
CA VAL A 122 9.41 18.59 -11.58
C VAL A 122 7.94 18.79 -11.98
N PRO A 123 7.43 20.03 -11.96
CA PRO A 123 6.09 20.34 -12.47
C PRO A 123 5.91 19.79 -13.91
N GLY A 124 4.80 19.09 -14.14
CA GLY A 124 4.52 18.43 -15.42
C GLY A 124 5.07 17.01 -15.56
N ASN A 125 5.82 16.48 -14.58
CA ASN A 125 6.24 15.07 -14.58
C ASN A 125 5.14 14.15 -14.04
N GLY A 126 4.12 13.91 -14.87
CA GLY A 126 2.97 13.07 -14.52
C GLY A 126 2.02 13.73 -13.52
N ARG A 127 1.10 12.93 -12.98
CA ARG A 127 0.06 13.40 -12.05
C ARG A 127 -0.25 12.39 -10.96
N ALA A 128 -0.56 12.87 -9.77
CA ALA A 128 -1.08 12.03 -8.69
C ALA A 128 -2.39 11.37 -9.13
N VAL A 129 -2.55 10.09 -8.80
CA VAL A 129 -3.77 9.32 -9.06
C VAL A 129 -4.33 8.87 -7.72
N PRO A 130 -5.63 9.11 -7.45
CA PRO A 130 -6.21 8.74 -6.17
C PRO A 130 -6.02 7.27 -5.82
N THR A 131 -5.51 7.00 -4.62
CA THR A 131 -5.43 5.64 -4.07
C THR A 131 -6.76 5.20 -3.49
N ILE A 132 -6.96 3.90 -3.31
CA ILE A 132 -8.15 3.36 -2.65
C ILE A 132 -8.29 3.85 -1.20
N LEU A 133 -7.20 4.20 -0.52
CA LEU A 133 -7.26 4.80 0.81
C LEU A 133 -7.82 6.23 0.74
N GLU A 134 -7.37 7.03 -0.21
CA GLU A 134 -7.88 8.40 -0.42
C GLU A 134 -9.36 8.37 -0.82
N LEU A 135 -9.75 7.45 -1.71
CA LEU A 135 -11.14 7.23 -2.08
C LEU A 135 -11.99 6.79 -0.86
N ALA A 136 -11.45 5.92 -0.02
CA ALA A 136 -12.12 5.48 1.21
C ALA A 136 -12.27 6.62 2.23
N LYS A 137 -11.24 7.46 2.42
CA LYS A 137 -11.31 8.67 3.26
C LYS A 137 -12.36 9.65 2.73
N ALA A 138 -12.37 9.91 1.42
CA ALA A 138 -13.38 10.75 0.78
C ALA A 138 -14.81 10.21 0.97
N ALA A 139 -14.96 8.89 1.07
CA ALA A 139 -16.22 8.21 1.37
C ALA A 139 -16.52 8.09 2.89
N GLY A 140 -15.76 8.75 3.76
CA GLY A 140 -15.97 8.76 5.22
C GLY A 140 -15.62 7.44 5.91
N LYS A 141 -14.80 6.59 5.29
CA LYS A 141 -14.33 5.32 5.88
C LYS A 141 -12.98 5.51 6.60
N SER A 142 -12.75 4.68 7.61
CA SER A 142 -11.43 4.53 8.20
C SER A 142 -10.50 3.73 7.29
N VAL A 143 -9.21 4.05 7.32
CA VAL A 143 -8.18 3.42 6.49
C VAL A 143 -6.93 3.10 7.30
N GLY A 144 -6.14 2.13 6.85
CA GLY A 144 -4.90 1.74 7.51
C GLY A 144 -3.90 1.07 6.60
N ALA A 145 -2.63 1.12 7.01
CA ALA A 145 -1.52 0.42 6.38
C ALA A 145 -0.69 -0.29 7.45
N VAL A 146 -0.53 -1.61 7.31
CA VAL A 146 0.21 -2.47 8.23
C VAL A 146 1.24 -3.24 7.42
N THR A 147 2.49 -3.25 7.86
CA THR A 147 3.59 -3.88 7.14
C THR A 147 4.68 -4.37 8.10
N THR A 148 5.46 -5.35 7.64
CA THR A 148 6.73 -5.73 8.28
C THR A 148 7.91 -4.92 7.74
N THR A 149 7.72 -4.11 6.70
CA THR A 149 8.78 -3.26 6.14
C THR A 149 8.86 -1.90 6.85
N GLU A 150 9.77 -1.04 6.42
CA GLU A 150 9.70 0.38 6.76
C GLU A 150 8.36 0.96 6.33
N MET A 151 7.74 1.81 7.14
CA MET A 151 6.44 2.43 6.80
C MET A 151 6.50 3.22 5.47
N THR A 152 7.68 3.71 5.11
CA THR A 152 7.96 4.48 3.88
C THR A 152 8.45 3.63 2.72
N HIS A 153 8.57 2.31 2.90
CA HIS A 153 8.88 1.40 1.80
C HIS A 153 7.83 1.52 0.69
N ALA A 154 8.20 1.16 -0.54
CA ALA A 154 7.36 1.37 -1.72
C ALA A 154 5.94 0.84 -1.59
N THR A 155 5.80 -0.35 -1.02
CA THR A 155 4.50 -1.03 -0.84
C THR A 155 3.55 -0.23 0.06
N PRO A 156 3.85 0.02 1.35
CA PRO A 156 2.98 0.86 2.18
C PRO A 156 2.89 2.30 1.64
N ALA A 157 3.98 2.90 1.15
CA ALA A 157 3.97 4.27 0.62
C ALA A 157 3.01 4.46 -0.56
N SER A 158 2.87 3.47 -1.44
CA SER A 158 1.94 3.53 -2.57
C SER A 158 0.46 3.59 -2.15
N THR A 159 0.15 3.35 -0.88
CA THR A 159 -1.21 3.49 -0.34
C THR A 159 -1.55 4.94 0.06
N PHE A 160 -0.55 5.76 0.39
CA PHE A 160 -0.76 7.07 1.04
C PHE A 160 0.05 8.23 0.45
N ALA A 161 0.99 7.97 -0.46
CA ALA A 161 1.86 9.00 -1.02
C ALA A 161 1.87 8.96 -2.54
N HIS A 162 2.35 10.06 -3.13
CA HIS A 162 2.64 10.19 -4.56
C HIS A 162 4.02 10.81 -4.73
N ALA A 163 4.94 10.15 -5.44
CA ALA A 163 6.27 10.69 -5.69
C ALA A 163 6.87 10.16 -6.98
N CYS A 164 7.81 10.92 -7.52
CA CYS A 164 8.53 10.49 -8.72
C CYS A 164 9.60 9.43 -8.43
N HIS A 165 9.91 9.10 -7.16
CA HIS A 165 10.82 7.99 -6.85
C HIS A 165 10.58 7.38 -5.47
N ARG A 166 10.59 6.05 -5.40
CA ARG A 166 10.40 5.25 -4.18
C ARG A 166 11.48 5.40 -3.10
N ASN A 167 12.64 5.97 -3.43
CA ASN A 167 13.78 6.05 -2.53
C ASN A 167 13.84 7.38 -1.76
N THR A 168 12.86 8.28 -1.93
CA THR A 168 12.73 9.51 -1.12
C THR A 168 12.19 9.19 0.28
N LEU A 169 12.74 8.20 0.98
CA LEU A 169 12.14 7.59 2.18
C LEU A 169 11.85 8.62 3.28
N HIS A 170 12.78 9.52 3.57
CA HIS A 170 12.56 10.61 4.53
C HIS A 170 11.50 11.59 4.06
N GLY A 171 11.43 11.90 2.76
CA GLY A 171 10.35 12.71 2.20
C GLY A 171 8.99 12.01 2.30
N MET A 172 8.94 10.69 2.12
CA MET A 172 7.71 9.90 2.28
C MET A 172 7.19 9.93 3.72
N ALA A 173 8.09 9.93 4.71
CA ALA A 173 7.70 9.96 6.12
C ALA A 173 6.88 11.21 6.47
N SER A 174 7.19 12.37 5.89
CA SER A 174 6.46 13.61 6.16
C SER A 174 5.13 13.69 5.40
N ARG A 175 5.04 13.07 4.22
CA ARG A 175 3.81 13.01 3.40
C ARG A 175 2.62 12.33 4.08
N ILE A 176 2.85 11.48 5.08
CA ILE A 176 1.79 10.76 5.80
C ILE A 176 1.35 11.45 7.11
N VAL A 177 2.09 12.45 7.59
CA VAL A 177 1.81 13.15 8.86
C VAL A 177 0.89 14.34 8.61
N PRO A 178 -0.35 14.35 9.16
CA PRO A 178 -1.26 15.48 8.99
C PRO A 178 -0.65 16.80 9.46
N GLY A 179 -0.73 17.84 8.62
CA GLY A 179 -0.17 19.16 8.91
C GLY A 179 1.31 19.34 8.56
N SER A 180 1.99 18.31 8.03
CA SER A 180 3.27 18.53 7.34
C SER A 180 3.08 19.39 6.08
N PRO A 181 4.07 20.18 5.67
CA PRO A 181 4.01 20.98 4.44
C PRO A 181 3.73 20.16 3.17
N ASP A 182 4.22 18.92 3.15
CA ASP A 182 4.13 17.96 2.06
C ASP A 182 3.10 16.85 2.33
N TYR A 183 2.24 17.01 3.35
CA TYR A 183 1.19 16.05 3.66
C TYR A 183 0.26 15.81 2.46
N ASN A 184 -0.05 14.54 2.20
CA ASN A 184 -1.07 14.19 1.22
C ASN A 184 -2.47 14.51 1.75
N SER A 185 -2.99 15.68 1.37
CA SER A 185 -4.28 16.19 1.82
C SER A 185 -5.47 15.37 1.36
N ALA A 186 -5.33 14.49 0.35
CA ALA A 186 -6.39 13.58 -0.08
C ALA A 186 -6.73 12.53 0.99
N LEU A 187 -5.87 12.35 1.99
CA LEU A 187 -6.11 11.51 3.16
C LEU A 187 -6.91 12.21 4.28
N GLY A 188 -7.34 13.45 4.04
CA GLY A 188 -8.18 14.23 4.95
C GLY A 188 -7.46 14.53 6.27
N ASP A 189 -7.99 13.97 7.36
CA ASP A 189 -7.46 14.15 8.71
C ASP A 189 -6.40 13.10 9.09
N GLY A 190 -5.95 12.28 8.13
CA GLY A 190 -4.89 11.27 8.30
C GLY A 190 -5.38 9.83 8.22
N VAL A 191 -4.43 8.92 7.97
CA VAL A 191 -4.62 7.46 8.04
C VAL A 191 -4.87 7.05 9.49
N ASP A 192 -5.86 6.19 9.73
CA ASP A 192 -6.33 5.88 11.08
C ASP A 192 -5.43 4.88 11.81
N VAL A 193 -4.84 3.92 11.08
CA VAL A 193 -3.91 2.94 11.64
C VAL A 193 -2.67 2.79 10.76
N LEU A 194 -1.50 3.01 11.35
CA LEU A 194 -0.20 2.85 10.70
C LEU A 194 0.69 1.94 11.53
N MET A 195 1.20 0.86 10.96
CA MET A 195 2.07 -0.09 11.66
C MET A 195 3.22 -0.57 10.76
N GLY A 196 4.47 -0.38 11.19
CA GLY A 196 5.64 -0.78 10.40
C GLY A 196 6.97 -0.54 11.11
N GLY A 197 8.06 -0.47 10.34
CA GLY A 197 9.42 -0.18 10.81
C GLY A 197 9.92 1.21 10.38
N GLY A 198 11.20 1.49 10.67
CA GLY A 198 11.92 2.65 10.15
C GLY A 198 11.82 3.93 10.97
N ARG A 199 11.85 3.86 12.32
CA ARG A 199 11.67 5.04 13.18
C ARG A 199 12.70 6.14 12.92
N ASN A 200 13.92 5.79 12.54
CA ASN A 200 14.98 6.71 12.14
C ASN A 200 14.54 7.73 11.06
N LEU A 201 13.64 7.34 10.16
CA LEU A 201 13.13 8.19 9.08
C LEU A 201 12.15 9.26 9.60
N PHE A 202 11.58 9.03 10.79
CA PHE A 202 10.57 9.88 11.42
C PHE A 202 11.13 10.78 12.52
N THR A 203 12.33 10.52 13.03
CA THR A 203 12.91 11.27 14.16
C THR A 203 14.11 12.14 13.74
N PRO A 204 14.42 13.21 14.50
CA PRO A 204 15.51 14.12 14.17
C PRO A 204 16.86 13.41 14.15
N TYR A 205 17.81 14.01 13.42
CA TYR A 205 19.21 13.61 13.49
C TYR A 205 19.78 13.72 14.91
N ASP A 206 20.49 12.67 15.30
CA ASP A 206 21.31 12.63 16.50
C ASP A 206 22.53 11.77 16.21
N ALA A 207 23.74 12.31 16.38
CA ALA A 207 24.98 11.63 15.99
C ALA A 207 25.19 10.25 16.66
N LYS A 208 24.54 9.98 17.81
CA LYS A 208 24.67 8.71 18.54
C LYS A 208 23.44 7.82 18.40
N ARG A 209 22.25 8.40 18.47
CA ARG A 209 20.98 7.67 18.55
C ARG A 209 20.31 7.50 17.19
N ASN A 210 20.48 8.46 16.28
CA ASN A 210 19.89 8.43 14.96
C ASN A 210 20.76 9.18 13.94
N PRO A 211 21.91 8.61 13.52
CA PRO A 211 22.81 9.27 12.58
C PRO A 211 22.23 9.37 11.16
N ALA A 212 21.19 8.59 10.85
CA ALA A 212 20.42 8.69 9.62
C ALA A 212 19.13 9.53 9.79
N GLY A 213 19.02 10.27 10.89
CA GLY A 213 17.82 11.02 11.22
C GLY A 213 17.61 12.24 10.34
N ARG A 214 16.41 12.79 10.43
CA ARG A 214 15.96 13.90 9.58
C ARG A 214 16.85 15.13 9.75
N ALA A 215 17.27 15.71 8.62
CA ALA A 215 18.09 16.93 8.58
C ALA A 215 17.31 18.21 8.92
N ASP A 216 15.98 18.17 8.82
CA ASP A 216 15.10 19.30 9.13
C ASP A 216 14.79 19.46 10.63
N GLY A 217 15.39 18.61 11.48
CA GLY A 217 15.20 18.65 12.93
C GLY A 217 13.81 18.25 13.42
N ARG A 218 12.92 17.79 12.54
CA ARG A 218 11.54 17.47 12.89
C ARG A 218 11.42 16.10 13.55
N ASP A 219 10.62 16.02 14.60
CA ASP A 219 10.14 14.77 15.17
C ASP A 219 8.71 14.49 14.69
N LEU A 220 8.58 13.65 13.67
CA LEU A 220 7.29 13.29 13.08
C LEU A 220 6.46 12.41 14.01
N MET A 221 7.09 11.64 14.91
CA MET A 221 6.35 10.86 15.91
C MET A 221 5.67 11.79 16.92
N ALA A 222 6.38 12.84 17.36
CA ALA A 222 5.80 13.89 18.18
C ALA A 222 4.69 14.67 17.43
N GLN A 223 4.84 14.90 16.13
CA GLN A 223 3.79 15.53 15.31
C GLN A 223 2.53 14.67 15.21
N PHE A 224 2.65 13.35 15.06
CA PHE A 224 1.50 12.44 15.15
C PHE A 224 0.81 12.52 16.51
N ALA A 225 1.57 12.49 17.61
CA ALA A 225 1.01 12.64 18.95
C ALA A 225 0.25 13.96 19.12
N ALA A 226 0.80 15.07 18.60
CA ALA A 226 0.15 16.38 18.59
C ALA A 226 -1.14 16.41 17.75
N LYS A 227 -1.30 15.50 16.79
CA LYS A 227 -2.53 15.28 16.01
C LYS A 227 -3.48 14.27 16.66
N GLY A 228 -3.23 13.87 17.90
CA GLY A 228 -4.12 13.02 18.69
C GLY A 228 -3.92 11.52 18.49
N TYR A 229 -2.88 11.10 17.75
CA TYR A 229 -2.55 9.69 17.58
C TYR A 229 -2.01 9.10 18.90
N THR A 230 -2.33 7.83 19.15
CA THR A 230 -1.54 7.00 20.04
C THR A 230 -0.28 6.59 19.30
N VAL A 231 0.88 6.87 19.88
CA VAL A 231 2.19 6.52 19.32
C VAL A 231 2.75 5.33 20.09
N ALA A 232 3.18 4.29 19.37
CA ALA A 232 3.79 3.09 19.94
C ALA A 232 5.14 2.77 19.30
N SER A 233 6.02 2.20 20.12
CA SER A 233 7.39 1.79 19.79
C SER A 233 7.64 0.31 19.95
N ASN A 234 6.76 -0.41 20.64
CA ASN A 234 6.90 -1.83 20.93
C ASN A 234 5.53 -2.50 21.08
N ALA A 235 5.53 -3.84 21.16
CA ALA A 235 4.34 -4.67 21.29
C ALA A 235 3.54 -4.37 22.58
N GLY A 236 4.20 -4.03 23.68
CA GLY A 236 3.53 -3.68 24.94
C GLY A 236 2.72 -2.38 24.81
N GLU A 237 3.32 -1.35 24.22
CA GLU A 237 2.64 -0.07 23.95
C GLU A 237 1.49 -0.23 22.93
N MET A 238 1.66 -1.10 21.94
CA MET A 238 0.59 -1.45 21.01
C MET A 238 -0.59 -2.11 21.74
N GLN A 239 -0.33 -3.07 22.62
CA GLN A 239 -1.37 -3.78 23.39
C GLN A 239 -2.07 -2.88 24.40
N ALA A 240 -1.35 -1.91 24.97
CA ALA A 240 -1.90 -0.94 25.91
C ALA A 240 -2.63 0.24 25.23
N ALA A 241 -2.64 0.29 23.89
CA ALA A 241 -3.21 1.40 23.14
C ALA A 241 -4.73 1.52 23.38
N PRO A 242 -5.24 2.72 23.70
CA PRO A 242 -6.67 2.92 23.89
C PRO A 242 -7.43 2.75 22.57
N ALA A 243 -8.58 2.06 22.64
CA ALA A 243 -9.47 1.90 21.51
C ALA A 243 -10.08 3.24 21.06
N GLY A 244 -10.45 3.34 19.78
CA GLY A 244 -11.16 4.50 19.22
C GLY A 244 -10.28 5.74 18.95
N ARG A 245 -8.97 5.64 19.15
CA ARG A 245 -8.00 6.68 18.73
C ARG A 245 -7.23 6.22 17.50
N LYS A 246 -6.81 7.17 16.67
CA LYS A 246 -5.85 6.90 15.59
C LYS A 246 -4.55 6.39 16.19
N PHE A 247 -3.86 5.54 15.46
CA PHE A 247 -2.71 4.79 15.96
C PHE A 247 -1.56 4.80 14.98
N ILE A 248 -0.36 5.07 15.47
CA ILE A 248 0.89 4.82 14.74
C ILE A 248 1.87 4.01 15.60
N GLY A 249 2.23 2.84 15.10
CA GLY A 249 3.23 1.95 15.67
C GLY A 249 4.42 1.79 14.75
N ILE A 250 5.60 2.25 15.18
CA ILE A 250 6.85 2.00 14.46
C ILE A 250 7.74 1.13 15.35
N TYR A 251 8.03 -0.10 14.95
CA TYR A 251 8.56 -1.12 15.88
C TYR A 251 10.05 -1.46 15.68
N SER A 252 10.68 -0.85 14.69
CA SER A 252 12.10 -0.99 14.41
C SER A 252 12.75 0.38 14.32
N ASP A 253 13.92 0.52 14.93
CA ASP A 253 14.58 1.82 15.10
C ASP A 253 15.23 2.31 13.81
N SER A 254 15.81 1.41 13.01
CA SER A 254 16.67 1.79 11.88
C SER A 254 16.24 1.25 10.52
N SER A 255 15.37 0.25 10.47
CA SER A 255 14.94 -0.35 9.20
C SER A 255 13.60 -1.11 9.32
N HIS A 256 13.40 -2.16 8.52
CA HIS A 256 12.27 -3.07 8.55
C HIS A 256 12.13 -3.74 9.93
N LEU A 257 11.00 -4.38 10.19
CA LEU A 257 10.90 -5.33 11.30
C LEU A 257 11.85 -6.49 11.04
N ASP A 258 12.25 -7.14 12.13
CA ASP A 258 13.10 -8.32 12.09
C ASP A 258 12.32 -9.45 11.38
N PHE A 259 13.03 -10.34 10.68
CA PHE A 259 12.37 -11.53 10.11
C PHE A 259 11.73 -12.36 11.23
N GLU A 260 10.62 -13.05 10.95
CA GLU A 260 9.84 -13.75 11.99
C GLU A 260 10.69 -14.74 12.81
N ILE A 261 11.66 -15.42 12.19
CA ILE A 261 12.55 -16.37 12.87
C ILE A 261 13.53 -15.71 13.86
N GLU A 262 13.79 -14.42 13.69
CA GLU A 262 14.69 -13.59 14.52
C GLU A 262 13.91 -12.53 15.32
N ARG A 263 12.57 -12.53 15.24
CA ARG A 263 11.76 -11.45 15.77
C ARG A 263 11.93 -11.32 17.27
N ARG A 264 12.36 -10.13 17.71
CA ARG A 264 12.46 -9.79 19.12
C ARG A 264 11.07 -9.67 19.75
N PRO A 265 10.89 -10.03 21.04
CA PRO A 265 9.60 -9.92 21.73
C PRO A 265 9.01 -8.50 21.78
N SER A 266 9.85 -7.47 21.64
CA SER A 266 9.42 -6.08 21.56
C SER A 266 8.71 -5.73 20.25
N GLN A 267 8.87 -6.52 19.19
CA GLN A 267 8.17 -6.32 17.92
C GLN A 267 6.92 -7.21 17.84
N PRO A 268 5.75 -6.65 17.46
CA PRO A 268 4.57 -7.46 17.22
C PRO A 268 4.76 -8.35 15.99
N ALA A 269 4.09 -9.50 15.97
CA ALA A 269 3.91 -10.28 14.74
C ALA A 269 2.91 -9.58 13.79
N LEU A 270 2.95 -9.93 12.51
CA LEU A 270 1.95 -9.48 11.52
C LEU A 270 0.56 -10.03 11.81
#